data_AF-A0A5E4FNK1-F1
#
_entry.id   AF-A0A5E4FNK1-F1
#
_cell.length_a   1.000
_cell.length_b   1.000
_cell.length_c   1.000
_cell.angle_alpha   90.00
_cell.angle_beta   90.00
_cell.angle_gamma   90.00
#
_symmetry.space_group_name_H-M   'P 1'
#
loop_
_entity.id
_entity.type
_entity.pdbx_description
1 polymer ?
#
loop_
_entity_poly.entity_id
_entity_poly.type
_entity_poly.pdbx_seq_one_letter_code
_entity_poly.pdbx_strand_id
1 'polypeptide(L)'
;MLNYFDISAEASKICSHLLKSIKRIQSNYRVVQQALDKFEDYSPNKIKSFVSELNLFILQNNINPFSNPNNHDFELIHDKYSLVLHHLKLMRKKVSRKIKLIKFFKKASGICLTAACSLIAISAVVLAVHTLTALLMGPAIFSFPFKRLKKKLRSIPFLRSRILTNVGEQLDVAAKGTYILNRDFDTMSRLVARLHDEVEHNKSMIRFCLERREDKFSLQVVKELKKSDIGFRKQVEELQEHVYLCLVTINRARALVIKEMTKSCVDN
;
A
#
# COMPACT_ATOMS: atom_id res chain seq x y z
N MET A 1 10.27 -5.82 5.66
CA MET A 1 10.60 -4.60 4.88
C MET A 1 10.91 -4.92 3.43
N LEU A 2 11.77 -5.91 3.12
CA LEU A 2 12.03 -6.32 1.72
C LEU A 2 10.74 -6.66 0.95
N ASN A 3 9.91 -7.57 1.50
CA ASN A 3 8.63 -7.93 0.88
C ASN A 3 7.68 -6.73 0.63
N TYR A 4 7.79 -5.64 1.40
CA TYR A 4 6.98 -4.44 1.18
C TYR A 4 7.40 -3.71 -0.11
N PHE A 5 8.71 -3.53 -0.31
CA PHE A 5 9.22 -2.86 -1.50
C PHE A 5 9.01 -3.70 -2.76
N ASP A 6 9.17 -5.02 -2.67
CA ASP A 6 8.93 -5.94 -3.78
C ASP A 6 7.47 -5.90 -4.25
N ILE A 7 6.51 -6.01 -3.33
CA ILE A 7 5.07 -5.94 -3.66
C ILE A 7 4.71 -4.55 -4.19
N SER A 8 5.27 -3.48 -3.64
CA SER A 8 5.05 -2.14 -4.19
C SER A 8 5.60 -1.97 -5.61
N ALA A 9 6.66 -2.72 -5.97
CA ALA A 9 7.25 -2.70 -7.32
C ALA A 9 6.39 -3.47 -8.30
N GLU A 10 5.87 -4.62 -7.87
CA GLU A 10 4.86 -5.36 -8.61
C GLU A 10 3.61 -4.51 -8.85
N ALA A 11 3.12 -3.80 -7.83
CA ALA A 11 2.02 -2.85 -7.97
C ALA A 11 2.28 -1.75 -9.01
N SER A 12 3.51 -1.18 -9.00
CA SER A 12 3.91 -0.19 -10.00
C SER A 12 3.90 -0.76 -11.41
N LYS A 13 4.28 -2.04 -11.58
CA LYS A 13 4.26 -2.74 -12.87
C LYS A 13 2.83 -2.96 -13.37
N ILE A 14 1.90 -3.35 -12.49
CA ILE A 14 0.48 -3.47 -12.84
C ILE A 14 -0.07 -2.12 -13.29
N CYS A 15 0.19 -1.04 -12.54
CA CYS A 15 -0.22 0.31 -12.94
C CYS A 15 0.36 0.71 -14.30
N SER A 16 1.63 0.38 -14.56
CA SER A 16 2.29 0.66 -15.84
C SER A 16 1.67 -0.11 -17.00
N HIS A 17 1.24 -1.36 -16.78
CA HIS A 17 0.50 -2.13 -17.77
C HIS A 17 -0.87 -1.50 -18.03
N LEU A 18 -1.62 -1.13 -16.98
CA LEU A 18 -2.90 -0.46 -17.12
C LEU A 18 -2.81 0.83 -17.94
N LEU A 19 -1.79 1.66 -17.71
CA LEU A 19 -1.58 2.87 -18.52
C LEU A 19 -1.37 2.55 -20.00
N LYS A 20 -0.70 1.44 -20.35
CA LYS A 20 -0.56 1.00 -21.74
C LYS A 20 -1.90 0.54 -22.31
N SER A 21 -2.68 -0.22 -21.55
CA SER A 21 -4.03 -0.66 -21.93
C SER A 21 -4.97 0.51 -22.16
N ILE A 22 -4.94 1.51 -21.27
CA ILE A 22 -5.71 2.75 -21.39
C ILE A 22 -5.32 3.52 -22.66
N LYS A 23 -4.02 3.71 -22.92
CA LYS A 23 -3.58 4.38 -24.15
C LYS A 23 -4.04 3.64 -25.40
N ARG A 24 -3.97 2.31 -25.39
CA ARG A 24 -4.43 1.47 -26.50
C ARG A 24 -5.94 1.61 -26.71
N ILE A 25 -6.74 1.53 -25.64
CA ILE A 25 -8.20 1.63 -25.77
C ILE A 25 -8.63 3.02 -26.23
N GLN A 26 -8.01 4.09 -25.71
CA GLN A 26 -8.28 5.47 -26.12
C GLN A 26 -7.96 5.69 -27.60
N SER A 27 -6.82 5.18 -28.08
CA SER A 27 -6.48 5.24 -29.50
C SER A 27 -7.51 4.51 -30.36
N ASN A 28 -7.91 3.31 -29.93
CA ASN A 28 -8.84 2.48 -30.69
C ASN A 28 -10.24 3.10 -30.75
N TYR A 29 -10.77 3.54 -29.61
CA TYR A 29 -12.08 4.17 -29.55
C TYR A 29 -12.12 5.53 -30.24
N ARG A 30 -11.00 6.28 -30.28
CA ARG A 30 -10.94 7.52 -31.08
C ARG A 30 -11.21 7.27 -32.57
N VAL A 31 -10.68 6.17 -33.12
CA VAL A 31 -10.92 5.79 -34.52
C VAL A 31 -12.40 5.41 -34.72
N VAL A 32 -12.93 4.56 -33.84
CA VAL A 32 -14.35 4.15 -33.85
C VAL A 32 -15.26 5.37 -33.76
N GLN A 33 -14.96 6.31 -32.86
CA GLN A 33 -15.75 7.51 -32.65
C GLN A 33 -15.75 8.43 -33.88
N GLN A 34 -14.59 8.68 -34.47
CA GLN A 34 -14.51 9.46 -35.71
C GLN A 34 -15.33 8.84 -36.85
N ALA A 35 -15.42 7.50 -36.87
CA ALA A 35 -16.24 6.79 -37.84
C ALA A 35 -17.74 6.90 -37.49
N LEU A 36 -18.11 6.79 -36.20
CA LEU A 36 -19.48 6.97 -35.71
C LEU A 36 -20.01 8.40 -35.93
N ASP A 37 -19.17 9.42 -35.74
CA ASP A 37 -19.56 10.83 -35.87
C ASP A 37 -19.82 11.25 -37.32
N LYS A 38 -19.04 10.71 -38.27
CA LYS A 38 -19.27 10.91 -39.71
C LYS A 38 -20.53 10.20 -40.22
N PHE A 39 -21.06 9.28 -39.42
CA PHE A 39 -22.22 8.49 -39.76
C PHE A 39 -23.51 9.27 -39.46
N GLU A 40 -23.94 10.10 -40.42
CA GLU A 40 -25.19 10.88 -40.36
C GLU A 40 -26.34 10.22 -41.16
N ASP A 41 -26.03 9.40 -42.15
CA ASP A 41 -27.00 8.79 -43.06
C ASP A 41 -27.33 7.34 -42.66
N TYR A 42 -28.58 7.11 -42.24
CA TYR A 42 -29.08 5.80 -41.81
C TYR A 42 -29.53 4.89 -42.95
N SER A 43 -29.05 5.10 -44.18
CA SER A 43 -29.26 4.16 -45.29
C SER A 43 -28.78 2.74 -44.93
N PRO A 44 -29.61 1.69 -45.10
CA PRO A 44 -29.27 0.31 -44.72
C PRO A 44 -27.92 -0.18 -45.25
N ASN A 45 -27.61 0.12 -46.52
CA ASN A 45 -26.36 -0.30 -47.16
C ASN A 45 -25.12 0.37 -46.52
N LYS A 46 -25.23 1.64 -46.13
CA LYS A 46 -24.14 2.36 -45.44
C LYS A 46 -23.93 1.84 -44.03
N ILE A 47 -25.02 1.56 -43.30
CA ILE A 47 -24.95 0.99 -41.95
C ILE A 47 -24.24 -0.36 -41.98
N LYS A 48 -24.62 -1.23 -42.93
CA LYS A 48 -24.01 -2.55 -43.07
C LYS A 48 -22.52 -2.48 -43.39
N SER A 49 -22.14 -1.61 -44.33
CA SER A 49 -20.72 -1.35 -44.64
C SER A 49 -19.95 -0.86 -43.42
N PHE A 50 -20.54 0.05 -42.65
CA PHE A 50 -19.96 0.59 -41.43
C PHE A 50 -19.75 -0.47 -40.34
N VAL A 51 -20.76 -1.31 -40.08
CA VAL A 51 -20.66 -2.41 -39.10
C VAL A 51 -19.59 -3.43 -39.54
N SER A 52 -19.47 -3.72 -40.84
CA SER A 52 -18.40 -4.56 -41.38
C SER A 52 -17.00 -3.96 -41.16
N GLU A 53 -16.83 -2.64 -41.36
CA GLU A 53 -15.58 -1.93 -41.10
C GLU A 53 -15.21 -1.95 -39.61
N LEU A 54 -16.18 -1.70 -38.73
CA LEU A 54 -15.99 -1.82 -37.28
C LEU A 54 -15.56 -3.23 -36.87
N ASN A 55 -16.17 -4.27 -37.46
CA ASN A 55 -15.79 -5.64 -37.17
C ASN A 55 -14.37 -5.97 -37.64
N LEU A 56 -13.95 -5.48 -38.82
CA LEU A 56 -12.57 -5.63 -39.27
C LEU A 56 -11.59 -4.94 -38.31
N PHE A 57 -11.92 -3.74 -37.86
CA PHE A 57 -11.12 -3.02 -36.88
C PHE A 57 -11.02 -3.78 -35.54
N ILE A 58 -12.12 -4.38 -35.08
CA ILE A 58 -12.16 -5.23 -33.90
C ILE A 58 -11.34 -6.50 -34.09
N LEU A 59 -11.41 -7.15 -35.25
CA LEU A 59 -10.61 -8.35 -35.55
C LEU A 59 -9.11 -8.04 -35.56
N GLN A 60 -8.72 -6.87 -36.08
CA GLN A 60 -7.34 -6.37 -35.99
C GLN A 60 -6.92 -6.07 -34.54
N ASN A 61 -7.88 -5.72 -33.68
CA ASN A 61 -7.70 -5.45 -32.26
C ASN A 61 -8.36 -6.52 -31.37
N ASN A 62 -8.26 -7.80 -31.78
CA ASN A 62 -9.04 -8.90 -31.19
C ASN A 62 -8.85 -9.04 -29.67
N ILE A 63 -7.64 -8.78 -29.17
CA ILE A 63 -7.32 -8.84 -27.75
C ILE A 63 -7.86 -7.59 -27.05
N ASN A 64 -8.74 -7.80 -26.09
CA ASN A 64 -9.21 -6.76 -25.19
C ASN A 64 -8.01 -6.18 -24.40
N PRO A 65 -7.78 -4.85 -24.46
CA PRO A 65 -6.69 -4.22 -23.70
C PRO A 65 -6.77 -4.48 -22.19
N PHE A 66 -7.96 -4.79 -21.66
CA PHE A 66 -8.21 -5.08 -20.25
C PHE A 66 -8.18 -6.58 -19.90
N SER A 67 -7.78 -7.47 -20.82
CA SER A 67 -7.54 -8.89 -20.47
C SER A 67 -6.22 -9.11 -19.70
N ASN A 68 -5.36 -8.09 -19.61
CA ASN A 68 -4.14 -8.12 -18.82
C ASN A 68 -3.82 -6.69 -18.32
N PRO A 69 -3.80 -6.44 -17.00
CA PRO A 69 -4.06 -7.39 -15.91
C PRO A 69 -5.54 -7.83 -15.87
N ASN A 70 -5.79 -9.09 -15.53
CA ASN A 70 -7.13 -9.65 -15.32
C ASN A 70 -7.48 -9.80 -13.83
N ASN A 71 -8.69 -10.29 -13.53
CA ASN A 71 -9.16 -10.48 -12.15
C ASN A 71 -8.21 -11.32 -11.29
N HIS A 72 -7.58 -12.35 -11.85
CA HIS A 72 -6.61 -13.18 -11.13
C HIS A 72 -5.33 -12.38 -10.80
N ASP A 73 -4.84 -11.52 -11.69
CA ASP A 73 -3.69 -10.65 -11.39
C ASP A 73 -4.02 -9.68 -10.24
N PHE A 74 -5.26 -9.17 -10.20
CA PHE A 74 -5.74 -8.31 -9.11
C PHE A 74 -5.91 -9.08 -7.79
N GLU A 75 -6.43 -10.30 -7.82
CA GLU A 75 -6.57 -11.18 -6.65
C GLU A 75 -5.20 -11.53 -6.07
N LEU A 76 -4.24 -11.88 -6.93
CA LEU A 76 -2.88 -12.23 -6.52
C LEU A 76 -2.17 -11.05 -5.84
N ILE A 77 -2.31 -9.83 -6.36
CA ILE A 77 -1.72 -8.66 -5.70
C ILE A 77 -2.47 -8.28 -4.42
N HIS A 78 -3.80 -8.43 -4.39
CA HIS A 78 -4.61 -8.23 -3.19
C HIS A 78 -4.16 -9.16 -2.06
N ASP A 79 -4.00 -10.44 -2.34
CA ASP A 79 -3.55 -11.44 -1.37
C ASP A 79 -2.16 -11.12 -0.82
N LYS A 80 -1.23 -10.74 -1.71
CA LYS A 80 0.11 -10.27 -1.32
C LYS A 80 0.04 -9.06 -0.38
N TYR A 81 -0.77 -8.05 -0.70
CA TYR A 81 -0.97 -6.88 0.15
C TYR A 81 -1.62 -7.25 1.49
N SER A 82 -2.63 -8.11 1.49
CA SER A 82 -3.33 -8.58 2.70
C SER A 82 -2.38 -9.35 3.64
N LEU A 83 -1.56 -10.25 3.09
CA LEU A 83 -0.54 -10.99 3.83
C LEU A 83 0.51 -10.06 4.44
N VAL A 84 1.03 -9.10 3.67
CA VAL A 84 2.02 -8.14 4.19
C VAL A 84 1.40 -7.19 5.20
N LEU A 85 0.16 -6.74 4.99
CA LEU A 85 -0.55 -5.90 5.96
C LEU A 85 -0.71 -6.62 7.30
N HIS A 86 -1.12 -7.88 7.26
CA HIS A 86 -1.24 -8.71 8.45
C HIS A 86 0.11 -8.87 9.16
N HIS A 87 1.17 -9.18 8.41
CA HIS A 87 2.52 -9.30 8.96
C HIS A 87 3.00 -8.00 9.63
N LEU A 88 2.83 -6.86 8.96
CA LEU A 88 3.19 -5.54 9.49
C LEU A 88 2.42 -5.23 10.78
N LYS A 89 1.11 -5.48 10.82
CA LYS A 89 0.26 -5.29 12.01
C LYS A 89 0.72 -6.17 13.18
N LEU A 90 1.02 -7.44 12.91
CA LEU A 90 1.55 -8.37 13.92
C LEU A 90 2.89 -7.89 14.48
N MET A 91 3.81 -7.48 13.62
CA MET A 91 5.12 -6.97 14.03
C MET A 91 4.99 -5.68 14.85
N ARG A 92 4.11 -4.76 14.44
CA ARG A 92 3.80 -3.53 15.19
C ARG A 92 3.27 -3.86 16.59
N LYS A 93 2.38 -4.84 16.72
CA LYS A 93 1.85 -5.31 18.01
C LYS A 93 2.96 -5.90 18.90
N LYS A 94 3.86 -6.71 18.33
CA LYS A 94 5.02 -7.27 19.04
C LYS A 94 5.95 -6.17 19.56
N VAL A 95 6.26 -5.18 18.73
CA VAL A 95 7.11 -4.04 19.09
C VAL A 95 6.45 -3.20 20.20
N SER A 96 5.16 -2.88 20.07
CA SER A 96 4.41 -2.14 21.08
C SER A 96 4.44 -2.85 22.45
N ARG A 97 4.24 -4.18 22.48
CA ARG A 97 4.35 -4.97 23.71
C ARG A 97 5.75 -4.89 24.33
N LYS A 98 6.81 -4.99 23.52
CA LYS A 98 8.20 -4.85 24.00
C LYS A 98 8.47 -3.47 24.59
N ILE A 99 8.00 -2.40 23.95
CA ILE A 99 8.13 -1.03 24.47
C ILE A 99 7.42 -0.89 25.81
N LYS A 100 6.18 -1.39 25.94
CA LYS A 100 5.42 -1.37 27.20
C LYS A 100 6.16 -2.09 28.32
N LEU A 101 6.73 -3.27 28.03
CA LEU A 101 7.52 -4.05 28.98
C LEU A 101 8.78 -3.29 29.42
N ILE A 102 9.52 -2.68 28.49
CA ILE A 102 10.69 -1.85 28.83
C ILE A 102 10.29 -0.66 29.71
N LYS A 103 9.18 0.02 29.40
CA LYS A 103 8.66 1.13 30.22
C LYS A 103 8.31 0.66 31.64
N PHE A 104 7.69 -0.50 31.77
CA PHE A 104 7.37 -1.11 33.06
C PHE A 104 8.64 -1.41 33.88
N PHE A 105 9.63 -2.09 33.30
CA PHE A 105 10.90 -2.38 33.97
C PHE A 105 11.65 -1.11 34.39
N LYS A 106 11.64 -0.06 33.56
CA LYS A 106 12.23 1.24 33.92
C LYS A 106 11.53 1.87 35.13
N LYS A 107 10.19 1.83 35.17
CA LYS A 107 9.43 2.36 36.31
C LYS A 107 9.75 1.58 37.59
N ALA A 108 9.74 0.25 37.52
CA ALA A 108 10.08 -0.62 38.64
C ALA A 108 11.53 -0.42 39.14
N SER A 109 12.50 -0.32 38.22
CA SER A 109 13.90 -0.07 38.59
C SER A 109 14.09 1.30 39.23
N GLY A 110 13.39 2.33 38.75
CA GLY A 110 13.41 3.66 39.34
C GLY A 110 12.92 3.65 40.79
N ILE A 111 11.77 3.01 41.05
CA ILE A 111 11.20 2.85 42.40
C ILE A 111 12.16 2.09 43.32
N CYS A 112 12.73 0.98 42.84
CA CYS A 112 13.68 0.17 43.60
C CYS A 112 14.95 0.96 43.95
N LEU A 113 15.50 1.72 43.00
CA LEU A 113 16.68 2.56 43.22
C LEU A 113 16.40 3.66 44.25
N THR A 114 15.26 4.36 44.15
CA THR A 114 14.88 5.38 45.14
C THR A 114 14.71 4.79 46.53
N ALA A 115 14.07 3.61 46.65
CA ALA A 115 13.90 2.95 47.94
C ALA A 115 15.24 2.51 48.56
N ALA A 116 16.14 1.96 47.73
CA ALA A 116 17.49 1.57 48.18
C ALA A 116 18.31 2.79 48.64
N CYS A 117 18.28 3.90 47.89
CA CYS A 117 18.96 5.15 48.28
C CYS A 117 18.39 5.72 49.59
N SER A 118 17.06 5.73 49.77
CA SER A 118 16.44 6.16 51.01
C SER A 118 16.85 5.30 52.20
N LEU A 119 16.90 3.97 52.03
CA LEU A 119 17.33 3.05 53.08
C LEU A 119 18.80 3.30 53.47
N ILE A 120 19.69 3.49 52.48
CA ILE A 120 21.10 3.82 52.71
C ILE A 120 21.24 5.13 53.48
N ALA A 121 20.47 6.16 53.11
CA ALA A 121 20.50 7.45 53.79
C ALA A 121 20.05 7.34 55.25
N ILE A 122 18.97 6.60 55.53
CA ILE A 122 18.50 6.35 56.90
C ILE A 122 19.57 5.62 57.71
N SER A 123 20.15 4.54 57.18
CA SER A 123 21.22 3.80 57.86
C SER A 123 22.46 4.65 58.14
N ALA A 124 22.84 5.54 57.23
CA ALA A 124 23.95 6.46 57.42
C ALA A 124 23.70 7.47 58.53
N VAL A 125 22.48 8.01 58.64
CA VAL A 125 22.09 8.92 59.73
C VAL A 125 22.12 8.19 61.07
N VAL A 126 21.54 6.99 61.16
CA VAL A 126 21.57 6.16 62.38
C VAL A 126 23.01 5.87 62.81
N LEU A 127 23.88 5.49 61.88
CA LEU A 127 25.30 5.25 62.17
C LEU A 127 25.99 6.52 62.67
N ALA A 128 25.79 7.67 62.02
CA ALA A 128 26.39 8.93 62.44
C ALA A 128 25.99 9.33 63.87
N VAL A 129 24.72 9.16 64.23
CA VAL A 129 24.21 9.41 65.60
C VAL A 129 24.90 8.49 66.62
N HIS A 130 25.03 7.19 66.33
CA HIS A 130 25.69 6.26 67.24
C HIS A 130 27.21 6.42 67.31
N THR A 131 27.88 6.86 66.24
CA THR A 131 29.31 7.18 66.28
C THR A 131 29.63 8.42 67.10
N LEU A 132 28.66 9.32 67.34
CA LEU A 132 28.81 10.41 68.29
C LEU A 132 28.84 9.91 69.76
N THR A 133 28.42 8.66 70.01
CA THR A 133 28.50 7.99 71.32
C THR A 133 29.66 6.97 71.41
N ALA A 134 30.34 6.64 70.31
CA ALA A 134 31.40 5.65 70.29
C ALA A 134 32.59 6.08 69.43
N LEU A 135 33.44 6.94 69.99
CA LEU A 135 34.82 7.12 69.56
C LEU A 135 35.61 5.87 69.99
N LEU A 136 35.51 4.74 69.27
CA LEU A 136 36.39 3.56 69.41
C LEU A 136 35.99 2.48 68.40
N MET A 137 36.29 2.64 67.11
CA MET A 137 36.60 1.52 66.19
C MET A 137 37.15 2.06 64.86
N GLY A 138 38.31 1.54 64.45
CA GLY A 138 39.17 2.06 63.39
C GLY A 138 38.61 2.03 61.96
N PRO A 139 39.39 2.50 60.96
CA PRO A 139 38.89 2.82 59.62
C PRO A 139 38.57 1.55 58.82
N ALA A 140 37.30 1.13 58.82
CA ALA A 140 36.82 0.11 57.89
C ALA A 140 36.60 0.76 56.51
N ILE A 141 37.57 0.57 55.63
CA ILE A 141 37.55 1.05 54.24
C ILE A 141 36.39 0.35 53.50
N PHE A 142 35.30 1.07 53.25
CA PHE A 142 34.26 0.63 52.32
C PHE A 142 34.79 0.71 50.89
N SER A 143 35.45 -0.35 50.42
CA SER A 143 35.80 -0.51 49.01
C SER A 143 34.54 -0.82 48.19
N PHE A 144 33.81 0.23 47.79
CA PHE A 144 32.66 0.10 46.90
C PHE A 144 33.14 -0.34 45.50
N PRO A 145 32.62 -1.42 44.89
CA PRO A 145 33.18 -1.97 43.65
C PRO A 145 32.68 -1.19 42.43
N PHE A 146 33.11 0.07 42.30
CA PHE A 146 32.75 0.96 41.19
C PHE A 146 33.14 0.37 39.81
N LYS A 147 34.15 -0.52 39.77
CA LYS A 147 34.65 -1.15 38.55
C LYS A 147 33.70 -2.17 37.91
N ARG A 148 32.74 -2.76 38.64
CA ARG A 148 31.74 -3.70 38.06
C ARG A 148 30.54 -3.00 37.41
N LEU A 149 30.36 -1.70 37.64
CA LEU A 149 29.26 -0.92 37.08
C LEU A 149 29.51 -0.51 35.61
N LYS A 150 30.78 -0.26 35.23
CA LYS A 150 31.15 0.18 33.87
C LYS A 150 30.89 -0.86 32.77
N LYS A 151 30.96 -2.17 33.07
CA LYS A 151 30.75 -3.24 32.07
C LYS A 151 29.27 -3.49 31.74
N LYS A 152 28.34 -3.06 32.61
CA LYS A 152 26.89 -3.26 32.43
C LYS A 152 26.17 -2.05 31.82
N LEU A 153 26.90 -0.99 31.45
CA LEU A 153 26.36 0.19 30.78
C LEU A 153 26.08 -0.03 29.28
N ARG A 154 26.56 -1.12 28.66
CA ARG A 154 26.26 -1.43 27.24
C ARG A 154 24.83 -1.95 27.02
N SER A 155 24.09 -2.23 28.10
CA SER A 155 22.68 -2.63 28.06
C SER A 155 21.81 -1.45 28.50
N ILE A 156 21.81 -0.34 27.76
CA ILE A 156 20.94 0.79 28.11
C ILE A 156 19.52 0.49 27.60
N PRO A 157 18.53 0.20 28.48
CA PRO A 157 17.13 0.03 28.06
C PRO A 157 16.55 1.28 27.38
N PHE A 158 17.21 2.44 27.50
CA PHE A 158 16.91 3.67 26.76
C PHE A 158 17.17 3.55 25.26
N LEU A 159 18.39 3.18 24.84
CA LEU A 159 18.73 3.00 23.42
C LEU A 159 17.85 1.93 22.77
N ARG A 160 17.60 0.81 23.46
CA ARG A 160 16.70 -0.25 23.00
C ARG A 160 15.25 0.23 22.84
N SER A 161 14.78 1.11 23.72
CA SER A 161 13.43 1.70 23.64
C SER A 161 13.29 2.66 22.46
N ARG A 162 14.32 3.47 22.18
CA ARG A 162 14.34 4.40 21.04
C ARG A 162 14.32 3.64 19.72
N ILE A 163 15.23 2.67 19.55
CA ILE A 163 15.28 1.81 18.35
C ILE A 163 13.94 1.11 18.11
N LEU A 164 13.33 0.53 19.14
CA LEU A 164 12.02 -0.12 19.02
C LEU A 164 10.91 0.87 18.66
N THR A 165 10.97 2.11 19.16
CA THR A 165 10.00 3.15 18.80
C THR A 165 10.11 3.48 17.32
N ASN A 166 11.33 3.70 16.83
CA ASN A 166 11.57 3.98 15.41
C ASN A 166 11.14 2.81 14.51
N VAL A 167 11.42 1.56 14.89
CA VAL A 167 10.90 0.37 14.17
C VAL A 167 9.36 0.35 14.21
N GLY A 168 8.75 0.77 15.31
CA GLY A 168 7.31 0.92 15.41
C GLY A 168 6.73 1.94 14.42
N GLU A 169 7.40 3.09 14.26
CA GLU A 169 7.04 4.14 13.30
C GLU A 169 7.15 3.63 11.85
N GLN A 170 8.25 2.96 11.50
CA GLN A 170 8.43 2.34 10.19
C GLN A 170 7.31 1.34 9.85
N LEU A 171 6.98 0.46 10.80
CA LEU A 171 5.93 -0.54 10.63
C LEU A 171 4.53 0.10 10.50
N ASP A 172 4.28 1.20 11.22
CA ASP A 172 3.02 1.93 11.14
C ASP A 172 2.84 2.62 9.78
N VAL A 173 3.87 3.33 9.31
CA VAL A 173 3.89 3.99 8.00
C VAL A 173 3.73 2.95 6.89
N ALA A 174 4.49 1.86 6.93
CA ALA A 174 4.36 0.77 5.96
C ALA A 174 2.95 0.18 5.97
N ALA A 175 2.38 -0.12 7.15
CA ALA A 175 1.05 -0.70 7.26
C ALA A 175 -0.05 0.22 6.71
N LYS A 176 0.04 1.53 6.97
CA LYS A 176 -0.89 2.53 6.40
C LYS A 176 -0.79 2.56 4.88
N GLY A 177 0.43 2.61 4.34
CA GLY A 177 0.66 2.58 2.89
C GLY A 177 0.11 1.30 2.25
N THR A 178 0.43 0.13 2.81
CA THR A 178 -0.08 -1.17 2.36
C THR A 178 -1.61 -1.25 2.40
N TYR A 179 -2.26 -0.69 3.42
CA TYR A 179 -3.72 -0.66 3.50
C TYR A 179 -4.35 0.20 2.40
N ILE A 180 -3.83 1.42 2.20
CA ILE A 180 -4.34 2.34 1.16
C ILE A 180 -4.18 1.70 -0.21
N LEU A 181 -2.98 1.20 -0.52
CA LEU A 181 -2.71 0.56 -1.81
C LEU A 181 -3.63 -0.63 -2.05
N ASN A 182 -3.87 -1.47 -1.05
CA ASN A 182 -4.81 -2.59 -1.20
C ASN A 182 -6.22 -2.12 -1.60
N ARG A 183 -6.70 -0.99 -1.03
CA ARG A 183 -8.00 -0.41 -1.40
C ARG A 183 -7.98 0.20 -2.80
N ASP A 184 -6.89 0.85 -3.19
CA ASP A 184 -6.74 1.39 -4.55
C ASP A 184 -6.84 0.27 -5.61
N PHE A 185 -6.21 -0.89 -5.34
CA PHE A 185 -6.28 -2.05 -6.22
C PHE A 185 -7.68 -2.67 -6.29
N ASP A 186 -8.44 -2.72 -5.19
CA ASP A 186 -9.84 -3.17 -5.21
C ASP A 186 -10.70 -2.27 -6.13
N THR A 187 -10.50 -0.95 -6.07
CA THR A 187 -11.21 0.01 -6.93
C THR A 187 -10.82 -0.17 -8.39
N MET A 188 -9.52 -0.24 -8.69
CA MET A 188 -9.03 -0.44 -10.05
C MET A 188 -9.50 -1.77 -10.63
N SER A 189 -9.50 -2.86 -9.87
CA SER A 189 -9.99 -4.17 -10.30
C SER A 189 -11.44 -4.10 -10.78
N ARG A 190 -12.32 -3.43 -10.01
CA ARG A 190 -13.74 -3.26 -10.38
C ARG A 190 -13.95 -2.37 -11.60
N LEU A 191 -13.08 -1.39 -11.82
CA LEU A 191 -13.11 -0.55 -13.02
C LEU A 191 -12.64 -1.33 -14.25
N VAL A 192 -11.54 -2.08 -14.13
CA VAL A 192 -11.00 -2.91 -15.20
C VAL A 192 -11.99 -4.00 -15.60
N ALA A 193 -12.64 -4.67 -14.64
CA ALA A 193 -13.67 -5.67 -14.93
C ALA A 193 -14.85 -5.07 -15.73
N ARG A 194 -15.37 -3.92 -15.30
CA ARG A 194 -16.46 -3.23 -16.01
C ARG A 194 -16.06 -2.85 -17.44
N LEU A 195 -14.88 -2.28 -17.62
CA LEU A 195 -14.36 -1.89 -18.93
C LEU A 195 -14.08 -3.10 -19.82
N HIS A 196 -13.58 -4.19 -19.25
CA HIS A 196 -13.38 -5.45 -19.95
C HIS A 196 -14.73 -5.97 -20.50
N ASP A 197 -15.74 -6.05 -19.64
CA ASP A 197 -17.06 -6.57 -20.00
C ASP A 197 -17.75 -5.69 -21.05
N GLU A 198 -17.65 -4.36 -20.95
CA GLU A 198 -18.19 -3.44 -21.96
C GLU A 198 -17.52 -3.63 -23.33
N VAL A 199 -16.19 -3.82 -23.36
CA VAL A 199 -15.47 -4.10 -24.61
C VAL A 199 -15.91 -5.42 -25.22
N GLU A 200 -16.02 -6.50 -24.43
CA GLU A 200 -16.48 -7.80 -24.92
C GLU A 200 -17.96 -7.75 -25.35
N HIS A 201 -18.79 -6.99 -24.64
CA HIS A 201 -20.18 -6.76 -25.01
C HIS A 201 -20.29 -6.10 -26.37
N ASN A 202 -19.56 -4.99 -26.60
CA ASN A 202 -19.55 -4.28 -27.87
C ASN A 202 -19.07 -5.17 -29.03
N LYS A 203 -18.03 -5.98 -28.81
CA LYS A 203 -17.57 -6.97 -29.81
C LYS A 203 -18.66 -8.00 -30.13
N SER A 204 -19.32 -8.52 -29.10
CA SER A 204 -20.38 -9.53 -29.25
C SER A 204 -21.58 -8.98 -30.04
N MET A 205 -22.00 -7.73 -29.77
CA MET A 205 -23.07 -7.06 -30.49
C MET A 205 -22.75 -6.87 -31.97
N ILE A 206 -21.54 -6.40 -32.28
CA ILE A 206 -21.10 -6.17 -33.66
C ILE A 206 -21.04 -7.48 -34.43
N ARG A 207 -20.49 -8.54 -33.82
CA ARG A 207 -20.44 -9.87 -34.45
C ARG A 207 -21.84 -10.43 -34.70
N PHE A 208 -22.69 -10.38 -33.69
CA PHE A 208 -24.07 -10.87 -33.78
C PHE A 208 -24.89 -10.14 -34.85
N CYS A 209 -24.68 -8.83 -34.99
CA CYS A 209 -25.26 -8.01 -36.05
C CYS A 209 -24.92 -8.53 -37.45
N LEU A 210 -23.66 -8.88 -37.68
CA LEU A 210 -23.18 -9.37 -38.97
C LEU A 210 -23.68 -10.78 -39.28
N GLU A 211 -23.86 -11.62 -38.26
CA GLU A 211 -24.39 -12.97 -38.41
C GLU A 211 -25.86 -12.97 -38.84
N ARG A 212 -26.69 -12.08 -38.28
CA ARG A 212 -28.13 -12.00 -38.62
C ARG A 212 -28.44 -11.38 -39.99
N ARG A 213 -27.55 -10.54 -40.52
CA ARG A 213 -27.73 -9.83 -41.82
C ARG A 213 -29.05 -9.03 -41.94
N GLU A 214 -29.60 -8.59 -40.81
CA GLU A 214 -30.82 -7.78 -40.77
C GLU A 214 -30.50 -6.29 -40.57
N ASP A 215 -31.02 -5.45 -41.47
CA ASP A 215 -30.70 -4.01 -41.48
C ASP A 215 -31.21 -3.26 -40.24
N LYS A 216 -32.38 -3.66 -39.72
CA LYS A 216 -32.98 -3.07 -38.51
C LYS A 216 -32.10 -3.28 -37.28
N PHE A 217 -31.49 -4.45 -37.16
CA PHE A 217 -30.56 -4.76 -36.07
C PHE A 217 -29.25 -3.97 -36.19
N SER A 218 -28.77 -3.76 -37.42
CA SER A 218 -27.56 -2.96 -37.67
C SER A 218 -27.71 -1.51 -37.22
N LEU A 219 -28.86 -0.90 -37.49
CA LEU A 219 -29.17 0.44 -37.00
C LEU A 219 -29.20 0.50 -35.46
N GLN A 220 -29.81 -0.50 -34.82
CA GLN A 220 -29.91 -0.55 -33.37
C GLN A 220 -28.53 -0.68 -32.71
N VAL A 221 -27.65 -1.52 -33.25
CA VAL A 221 -26.28 -1.69 -32.76
C VAL A 221 -25.50 -0.39 -32.82
N VAL A 222 -25.55 0.33 -33.95
CA VAL A 222 -24.88 1.63 -34.09
C VAL A 222 -25.43 2.65 -33.07
N LYS A 223 -26.74 2.69 -32.83
CA LYS A 223 -27.34 3.58 -31.83
C LYS A 223 -26.91 3.26 -30.40
N GLU A 224 -26.89 1.98 -30.04
CA GLU A 224 -26.44 1.56 -28.70
C GLU A 224 -24.94 1.85 -28.50
N LEU A 225 -24.08 1.61 -29.51
CA LEU A 225 -22.66 1.97 -29.46
C LEU A 225 -22.46 3.49 -29.25
N LYS A 226 -23.21 4.33 -29.98
CA LYS A 226 -23.16 5.80 -29.78
C LYS A 226 -23.62 6.20 -28.37
N LYS A 227 -24.62 5.50 -27.82
CA LYS A 227 -25.19 5.78 -26.50
C LYS A 227 -24.25 5.38 -25.36
N SER A 228 -23.58 4.23 -25.47
CA SER A 228 -22.65 3.74 -24.44
C SER A 228 -21.29 4.46 -24.47
N ASP A 229 -20.87 5.01 -25.62
CA ASP A 229 -19.54 5.61 -25.80
C ASP A 229 -19.18 6.68 -24.76
N ILE A 230 -20.09 7.63 -24.48
CA ILE A 230 -19.82 8.69 -23.48
C ILE A 230 -19.57 8.09 -22.09
N GLY A 231 -20.36 7.08 -21.70
CA GLY A 231 -20.21 6.40 -20.41
C GLY A 231 -18.91 5.60 -20.33
N PHE A 232 -18.59 4.88 -21.40
CA PHE A 232 -17.35 4.11 -21.51
C PHE A 232 -16.11 5.00 -21.39
N ARG A 233 -16.05 6.13 -22.10
CA ARG A 233 -14.92 7.07 -22.00
C ARG A 233 -14.74 7.61 -20.59
N LYS A 234 -15.83 7.99 -19.92
CA LYS A 234 -15.78 8.43 -18.52
C LYS A 234 -15.20 7.36 -17.60
N GLN A 235 -15.57 6.08 -17.80
CA GLN A 235 -14.99 4.98 -17.04
C GLN A 235 -13.50 4.77 -17.34
N VAL A 236 -13.06 4.96 -18.59
CA VAL A 236 -11.63 4.89 -18.95
C VAL A 236 -10.84 6.05 -18.31
N GLU A 237 -11.41 7.25 -18.30
CA GLU A 237 -10.84 8.43 -17.63
C GLU A 237 -10.77 8.21 -16.10
N GLU A 238 -11.85 7.73 -15.48
CA GLU A 238 -11.89 7.37 -14.05
C GLU A 238 -10.82 6.32 -13.70
N LEU A 239 -10.67 5.27 -14.52
CA LEU A 239 -9.59 4.30 -14.33
C LEU A 239 -8.21 4.96 -14.46
N GLN A 240 -8.01 5.84 -15.43
CA GLN A 240 -6.75 6.54 -15.62
C GLN A 240 -6.38 7.40 -14.42
N GLU A 241 -7.33 8.14 -13.86
CA GLU A 241 -7.16 8.92 -12.64
C GLU A 241 -6.76 8.04 -11.45
N HIS A 242 -7.46 6.92 -11.24
CA HIS A 242 -7.12 5.97 -10.17
C HIS A 242 -5.73 5.35 -10.34
N VAL A 243 -5.31 5.03 -11.58
CA VAL A 243 -3.98 4.49 -11.84
C VAL A 243 -2.88 5.53 -11.55
N TYR A 244 -3.08 6.79 -11.95
CA TYR A 244 -2.14 7.87 -11.61
C TYR A 244 -2.07 8.11 -10.10
N LEU A 245 -3.23 8.19 -9.43
CA LEU A 245 -3.30 8.34 -7.98
C LEU A 245 -2.58 7.20 -7.27
N CYS A 246 -2.80 5.95 -7.71
CA CYS A 246 -2.13 4.78 -7.15
C CYS A 246 -0.61 4.88 -7.29
N LEU A 247 -0.09 5.26 -8.46
CA LEU A 247 1.36 5.46 -8.67
C LEU A 247 1.94 6.52 -7.74
N VAL A 248 1.25 7.65 -7.57
CA VAL A 248 1.66 8.71 -6.63
C VAL A 248 1.66 8.17 -5.20
N THR A 249 0.61 7.45 -4.80
CA THR A 249 0.50 6.82 -3.48
C THR A 249 1.62 5.80 -3.23
N ILE A 250 1.96 4.95 -4.21
CA ILE A 250 3.06 3.98 -4.12
C ILE A 250 4.37 4.71 -3.83
N ASN A 251 4.69 5.72 -4.65
CA ASN A 251 5.94 6.46 -4.53
C ASN A 251 6.03 7.22 -3.21
N ARG A 252 4.93 7.85 -2.79
CA ARG A 252 4.84 8.54 -1.49
C ARG A 252 5.00 7.56 -0.34
N ALA A 253 4.33 6.41 -0.36
CA ALA A 253 4.40 5.41 0.70
C ALA A 253 5.83 4.86 0.84
N ARG A 254 6.49 4.54 -0.27
CA ARG A 254 7.91 4.15 -0.29
C ARG A 254 8.81 5.21 0.30
N ALA A 255 8.66 6.47 -0.13
CA ALA A 255 9.48 7.58 0.35
C ALA A 255 9.33 7.79 1.86
N LEU A 256 8.10 7.72 2.39
CA LEU A 256 7.84 7.81 3.83
C LEU A 256 8.48 6.67 4.60
N VAL A 257 8.40 5.44 4.09
CA VAL A 257 9.05 4.29 4.71
C VAL A 257 10.58 4.46 4.73
N ILE A 258 11.18 4.86 3.61
CA ILE A 258 12.63 5.10 3.50
C ILE A 258 13.06 6.22 4.46
N LYS A 259 12.26 7.28 4.59
CA LYS A 259 12.49 8.37 5.54
C LYS A 259 12.54 7.86 6.99
N GLU A 260 11.60 7.01 7.39
CA GLU A 260 11.62 6.43 8.75
C GLU A 260 12.79 5.44 8.95
N MET A 261 13.19 4.72 7.90
CA MET A 261 14.37 3.85 7.93
C MET A 261 15.67 4.67 8.11
N THR A 262 15.83 5.76 7.36
CA THR A 262 17.02 6.62 7.41
C THR A 262 17.13 7.40 8.72
N LYS A 263 16.01 7.93 9.24
CA LYS A 263 15.94 8.52 10.59
C LYS A 263 16.47 7.56 11.66
N SER A 264 16.21 6.27 11.49
CA SER A 264 16.66 5.23 12.42
C SER A 264 18.16 4.90 12.31
N CYS A 265 18.80 5.22 11.18
CA CYS A 265 20.23 5.00 10.95
C CYS A 265 21.08 6.16 11.45
N VAL A 266 20.59 7.40 11.37
CA VAL A 266 21.29 8.62 11.85
C VAL A 266 21.27 8.72 13.38
N ASP A 267 20.30 8.08 14.02
CA ASP A 267 20.08 8.11 15.48
C ASP A 267 20.86 7.04 16.28
N ASN A 268 21.65 6.18 15.61
CA ASN A 268 22.47 5.12 16.20
C ASN A 268 23.96 5.45 16.13
#